data_AF-A0A424IHM1-F1
#
_entry.id   AF-A0A424IHM1-F1
#
_cell.length_a   1.000
_cell.length_b   1.000
_cell.length_c   1.000
_cell.angle_alpha   90.00
_cell.angle_beta   90.00
_cell.angle_gamma   90.00
#
_symmetry.space_group_name_H-M   'P 1'
#
loop_
_entity.id
_entity.type
_entity.pdbx_description
1 polymer ?
#
loop_
_entity_poly.entity_id
_entity_poly.type
_entity_poly.pdbx_seq_one_letter_code
_entity_poly.pdbx_strand_id
1 'polypeptide(L)'
;MDPLDVVRAAFSLLVLFLVSDCPGRTWTSKEGVTFEGELVEATVQTVTLSSPKLAKPLKVPISELATPDQIFVRAWHAAQVREKQAVARMHPDQRRQYELLKATREIAENFEGKWPGIVSAPGSLEVRDLSEEEEAEQYVYHSPHYEFVCDVPLKRSLVKRLAVLFEASREYCRQLPISSKKAHVAGIKHRNRILLFETKEGYAKAGGPPGSAGVYMGGKDVIMVPLTSLGVKKVGSSYAIDYDKENRTLPHELTHQLTDHYYFRSGARGWFSEGLAEYVGATPYRSGSFNVKKALNAIRDYATGFGRAGRGGRALGDEISAPDLKSYMLQSYGSFVANGNFNYGLGLLITTYFFHMDKEGDRVAISAFLKALREGKEGEEALEVLLQGRSWSEMEEQISAGWRGRGLRIRFQ
;
A
#
# COMPACT_ATOMS: atom_id res chain seq x y z
N MET A 1 -11.84 25.11 11.27
CA MET A 1 -12.38 23.87 10.67
C MET A 1 -11.90 22.72 11.52
N ASP A 2 -12.83 21.90 12.00
CA ASP A 2 -12.58 20.79 12.92
C ASP A 2 -11.66 19.74 12.25
N PRO A 3 -10.55 19.31 12.89
CA PRO A 3 -9.68 18.25 12.36
C PRO A 3 -10.38 16.91 12.13
N LEU A 4 -11.59 16.73 12.65
CA LEU A 4 -12.41 15.53 12.49
C LEU A 4 -13.17 15.46 11.15
N ASP A 5 -13.30 16.56 10.41
CA ASP A 5 -14.06 16.59 9.15
C ASP A 5 -13.24 16.17 7.92
N VAL A 6 -11.91 16.23 7.99
CA VAL A 6 -11.02 15.77 6.91
C VAL A 6 -10.96 14.23 6.84
N VAL A 7 -11.31 13.54 7.93
CA VAL A 7 -11.35 12.07 7.98
C VAL A 7 -12.73 11.50 7.64
N ARG A 8 -13.79 12.32 7.69
CA ARG A 8 -15.18 11.89 7.42
C ARG A 8 -15.58 11.89 5.94
N ALA A 9 -14.78 12.46 5.05
CA ALA A 9 -15.09 12.55 3.62
C ALA A 9 -14.17 11.66 2.75
N ALA A 10 -14.14 10.33 2.98
CA ALA A 10 -13.43 9.45 2.05
C ALA A 10 -13.83 7.95 2.09
N PHE A 11 -15.04 7.57 2.51
CA PHE A 11 -15.50 6.19 2.28
C PHE A 11 -17.01 6.16 2.02
N SER A 12 -17.44 6.81 0.94
CA SER A 12 -18.64 6.31 0.25
C SER A 12 -18.26 4.97 -0.35
N LEU A 13 -18.62 3.89 0.35
CA LEU A 13 -18.56 2.52 -0.13
C LEU A 13 -19.43 2.43 -1.39
N LEU A 14 -18.83 2.69 -2.56
CA LEU A 14 -19.46 2.36 -3.82
C LEU A 14 -19.37 0.84 -3.94
N VAL A 15 -20.40 0.15 -3.48
CA VAL A 15 -20.61 -1.27 -3.77
C VAL A 15 -20.89 -1.37 -5.27
N LEU A 16 -19.83 -1.37 -6.07
CA LEU A 16 -19.88 -1.78 -7.45
C LEU A 16 -20.02 -3.30 -7.45
N PHE A 17 -21.14 -3.77 -7.98
CA PHE A 17 -21.26 -5.14 -8.46
C PHE A 17 -20.24 -5.32 -9.58
N LEU A 18 -19.04 -5.75 -9.19
CA LEU A 18 -17.96 -6.01 -10.11
C LEU A 18 -18.32 -7.28 -10.86
N VAL A 19 -18.26 -7.21 -12.19
CA VAL A 19 -18.57 -8.34 -13.06
C VAL A 19 -17.64 -9.48 -12.68
N SER A 20 -18.22 -10.63 -12.33
CA SER A 20 -17.46 -11.83 -12.06
C SER A 20 -16.62 -12.16 -13.30
N ASP A 21 -15.30 -12.21 -13.12
CA ASP A 21 -14.47 -13.06 -13.99
C ASP A 21 -15.08 -14.47 -13.90
N CYS A 22 -15.34 -15.08 -15.05
CA CYS A 22 -15.91 -16.42 -15.10
C CYS A 22 -14.76 -17.39 -15.39
N PRO A 23 -14.06 -17.90 -14.36
CA PRO A 23 -13.06 -18.93 -14.58
C PRO A 23 -13.76 -20.14 -15.21
N GLY A 24 -13.18 -20.64 -16.31
CA GLY A 24 -13.61 -21.80 -17.12
C GLY A 24 -15.12 -22.14 -17.13
N ARG A 25 -15.82 -21.83 -18.23
CA ARG A 25 -17.22 -22.25 -18.48
C ARG A 25 -17.28 -23.30 -19.59
N THR A 26 -18.21 -24.25 -19.48
CA THR A 26 -18.62 -25.10 -20.61
C THR A 26 -19.64 -24.37 -21.47
N TRP A 27 -19.27 -24.10 -22.71
CA TRP A 27 -20.09 -23.49 -23.76
C TRP A 27 -20.70 -24.59 -24.62
N THR A 28 -21.93 -24.38 -25.09
CA THR A 28 -22.66 -25.32 -25.92
C THR A 28 -23.07 -24.61 -27.21
N SER A 29 -22.75 -25.21 -28.35
CA SER A 29 -23.27 -24.78 -29.66
C SER A 29 -24.74 -25.13 -29.82
N LYS A 30 -25.41 -24.56 -30.83
CA LYS A 30 -26.77 -24.95 -31.20
C LYS A 30 -26.90 -26.43 -31.58
N GLU A 31 -25.84 -27.02 -32.11
CA GLU A 31 -25.75 -28.42 -32.51
C GLU A 31 -25.45 -29.35 -31.32
N GLY A 32 -25.29 -28.81 -30.10
CA GLY A 32 -25.03 -29.57 -28.88
C GLY A 32 -23.55 -29.92 -28.64
N VAL A 33 -22.64 -29.46 -29.51
CA VAL A 33 -21.19 -29.61 -29.29
C VAL A 33 -20.75 -28.70 -28.16
N THR A 34 -20.01 -29.25 -27.19
CA THR A 34 -19.52 -28.53 -26.03
C THR A 34 -18.06 -28.09 -26.17
N PHE A 35 -17.71 -26.99 -25.52
CA PHE A 35 -16.37 -26.42 -25.50
C PHE A 35 -16.08 -25.81 -24.14
N GLU A 36 -14.95 -26.13 -23.53
CA GLU A 36 -14.52 -25.50 -22.28
C GLU A 36 -13.58 -24.33 -22.55
N GLY A 37 -13.95 -23.16 -22.03
CA GLY A 37 -13.15 -21.96 -22.18
C GLY A 37 -13.66 -20.77 -21.39
N GLU A 38 -12.90 -19.69 -21.46
CA GLU A 38 -13.16 -18.43 -20.76
C GLU A 38 -13.66 -17.37 -21.74
N LEU A 39 -14.70 -16.64 -21.36
CA LEU A 39 -15.15 -15.47 -22.11
C LEU A 39 -14.13 -14.34 -21.92
N VAL A 40 -13.50 -13.91 -23.00
CA VAL A 40 -12.51 -12.82 -22.99
C VAL A 40 -13.12 -11.50 -23.44
N GLU A 41 -14.00 -11.56 -24.44
CA GLU A 41 -14.67 -10.38 -25.00
C GLU A 41 -16.07 -10.77 -25.50
N ALA A 42 -17.01 -9.82 -25.46
CA ALA A 42 -18.30 -9.97 -26.09
C ALA A 42 -18.74 -8.64 -26.71
N THR A 43 -19.51 -8.75 -27.79
CA THR A 43 -20.24 -7.66 -28.43
C THR A 43 -21.72 -8.03 -28.47
N VAL A 44 -22.54 -7.21 -29.14
CA VAL A 44 -23.94 -7.56 -29.41
C VAL A 44 -24.12 -8.78 -30.33
N GLN A 45 -23.11 -9.15 -31.13
CA GLN A 45 -23.22 -10.18 -32.16
C GLN A 45 -22.26 -11.36 -31.96
N THR A 46 -21.12 -11.14 -31.33
CA THR A 46 -20.03 -12.14 -31.25
C THR A 46 -19.48 -12.24 -29.84
N VAL A 47 -18.99 -13.43 -29.50
CA VAL A 47 -18.22 -13.70 -28.28
C VAL A 47 -16.83 -14.22 -28.66
N THR A 48 -15.81 -13.81 -27.92
CA THR A 48 -14.44 -14.30 -28.04
C THR A 48 -14.14 -15.19 -26.84
N LEU A 49 -13.87 -16.47 -27.09
CA LEU A 49 -13.59 -17.49 -26.08
C LEU A 49 -12.13 -17.90 -26.15
N SER A 50 -11.45 -17.99 -25.01
CA SER A 50 -10.10 -18.56 -24.93
C SER A 50 -10.13 -19.93 -24.26
N SER A 51 -9.19 -20.79 -24.60
CA SER A 51 -9.01 -22.09 -23.96
C SER A 51 -7.54 -22.46 -23.98
N PRO A 52 -7.00 -23.11 -22.93
CA PRO A 52 -5.63 -23.61 -22.92
C PRO A 52 -5.31 -24.56 -24.08
N LYS A 53 -6.34 -25.17 -24.68
CA LYS A 53 -6.24 -26.09 -25.82
C LYS A 53 -6.10 -25.37 -27.18
N LEU A 54 -6.27 -24.05 -27.23
CA LEU A 54 -6.21 -23.25 -28.46
C LEU A 54 -5.03 -22.28 -28.43
N ALA A 55 -4.31 -22.18 -29.54
CA ALA A 55 -3.21 -21.21 -29.69
C ALA A 55 -3.71 -19.75 -29.82
N LYS A 56 -4.97 -19.54 -30.19
CA LYS A 56 -5.61 -18.22 -30.31
C LYS A 56 -7.06 -18.26 -29.82
N PRO A 57 -7.59 -17.16 -29.26
CA PRO A 57 -9.01 -17.08 -28.91
C PRO A 57 -9.92 -17.31 -30.13
N LEU A 58 -11.01 -18.04 -29.90
CA LEU A 58 -12.03 -18.36 -30.90
C LEU A 58 -13.14 -17.30 -30.85
N LYS A 59 -13.43 -16.67 -31.99
CA LYS A 59 -14.56 -15.75 -32.13
C LYS A 59 -15.77 -16.48 -32.72
N VAL A 60 -16.87 -16.53 -31.97
CA VAL A 60 -18.09 -17.26 -32.32
C VAL A 60 -19.27 -16.28 -32.41
N PRO A 61 -20.12 -16.35 -33.44
CA PRO A 61 -21.38 -15.61 -33.44
C PRO A 61 -22.25 -16.09 -32.27
N ILE A 62 -22.84 -15.16 -31.51
CA ILE A 62 -23.71 -15.51 -30.37
C ILE A 62 -24.89 -16.34 -30.86
N SER A 63 -25.34 -16.12 -32.10
CA SER A 63 -26.38 -16.94 -32.72
C SER A 63 -26.03 -18.42 -32.77
N GLU A 64 -24.76 -18.83 -32.81
CA GLU A 64 -24.37 -20.26 -32.91
C GLU A 64 -24.29 -20.97 -31.56
N LEU A 65 -24.51 -20.24 -30.46
CA LEU A 65 -24.54 -20.81 -29.12
C LEU A 65 -25.94 -21.28 -28.74
N ALA A 66 -26.02 -22.24 -27.83
CA ALA A 66 -27.25 -22.64 -27.19
C ALA A 66 -27.87 -21.48 -26.40
N THR A 67 -29.20 -21.44 -26.30
CA THR A 67 -29.95 -20.36 -25.64
C THR A 67 -29.42 -19.96 -24.26
N PRO A 68 -29.05 -20.90 -23.35
CA PRO A 68 -28.48 -20.53 -22.05
C PRO A 68 -27.18 -19.72 -22.15
N ASP A 69 -26.31 -20.07 -23.11
CA ASP A 69 -25.05 -19.35 -23.33
C ASP A 69 -25.28 -18.00 -24.01
N GLN A 70 -26.27 -17.90 -24.91
CA GLN A 70 -26.66 -16.60 -25.47
C GLN A 70 -27.13 -15.62 -24.39
N ILE A 71 -27.97 -16.09 -23.45
CA ILE A 71 -28.46 -15.29 -22.32
C ILE A 71 -27.28 -14.84 -21.45
N PHE A 72 -26.37 -15.77 -21.15
CA PHE A 72 -25.18 -15.46 -20.36
C PHE A 72 -24.30 -14.40 -21.02
N VAL A 73 -23.94 -14.57 -22.30
CA VAL A 73 -23.09 -13.59 -23.03
C VAL A 73 -23.75 -12.21 -23.05
N ARG A 74 -25.06 -12.13 -23.30
CA ARG A 74 -25.79 -10.86 -23.31
C ARG A 74 -25.82 -10.20 -21.94
N ALA A 75 -26.06 -10.97 -20.88
CA ALA A 75 -26.05 -10.47 -19.50
C ALA A 75 -24.66 -9.97 -19.11
N TRP A 76 -23.61 -10.73 -19.45
CA TRP A 76 -22.21 -10.36 -19.22
C TRP A 76 -21.85 -9.08 -19.98
N HIS A 77 -22.15 -8.99 -21.29
CA HIS A 77 -21.92 -7.78 -22.09
C HIS A 77 -22.67 -6.57 -21.54
N ALA A 78 -23.94 -6.74 -21.15
CA ALA A 78 -24.71 -5.66 -20.53
C ALA A 78 -24.08 -5.19 -19.21
N ALA A 79 -23.53 -6.10 -18.41
CA ALA A 79 -22.81 -5.76 -17.19
C ALA A 79 -21.52 -4.96 -17.49
N GLN A 80 -20.73 -5.37 -18.49
CA GLN A 80 -19.55 -4.65 -18.94
C GLN A 80 -19.87 -3.24 -19.48
N VAL A 81 -20.95 -3.10 -20.24
CA VAL A 81 -21.41 -1.78 -20.73
C VAL A 81 -21.81 -0.88 -19.57
N ARG A 82 -22.59 -1.41 -18.60
CA ARG A 82 -22.97 -0.65 -17.40
C ARG A 82 -21.75 -0.21 -16.59
N GLU A 83 -20.77 -1.09 -16.41
CA GLU A 83 -19.52 -0.78 -15.73
C GLU A 83 -18.75 0.35 -16.46
N LYS A 84 -18.54 0.22 -17.78
CA LYS A 84 -17.89 1.28 -18.58
C LYS A 84 -18.59 2.62 -18.45
N GLN A 85 -19.93 2.64 -18.48
CA GLN A 85 -20.71 3.87 -18.30
C GLN A 85 -20.58 4.44 -16.89
N ALA A 86 -20.56 3.60 -15.86
CA ALA A 86 -20.35 4.03 -14.48
C ALA A 86 -18.96 4.64 -14.30
N VAL A 87 -17.92 3.97 -14.80
CA VAL A 87 -16.52 4.44 -14.74
C VAL A 87 -16.33 5.76 -15.51
N ALA A 88 -17.01 5.93 -16.65
CA ALA A 88 -16.97 7.17 -17.41
C ALA A 88 -17.55 8.38 -16.65
N ARG A 89 -18.48 8.14 -15.70
CA ARG A 89 -19.10 9.19 -14.86
C ARG A 89 -18.33 9.46 -13.56
N MET A 90 -17.36 8.63 -13.20
CA MET A 90 -16.54 8.83 -11.99
C MET A 90 -15.67 10.08 -12.11
N HIS A 91 -15.44 10.75 -10.98
CA HIS A 91 -14.40 11.76 -10.86
C HIS A 91 -13.02 11.15 -11.22
N PRO A 92 -12.07 11.88 -11.83
CA PRO A 92 -10.77 11.33 -12.23
C PRO A 92 -10.03 10.55 -11.13
N ASP A 93 -10.02 11.06 -9.89
CA ASP A 93 -9.39 10.38 -8.75
C ASP A 93 -10.07 9.05 -8.41
N GLN A 94 -11.41 9.01 -8.44
CA GLN A 94 -12.19 7.80 -8.19
C GLN A 94 -11.97 6.75 -9.29
N ARG A 95 -11.91 7.20 -10.55
CA ARG A 95 -11.61 6.34 -11.69
C ARG A 95 -10.23 5.70 -11.53
N ARG A 96 -9.21 6.49 -11.18
CA ARG A 96 -7.86 5.99 -10.94
C ARG A 96 -7.81 4.93 -9.84
N GLN A 97 -8.52 5.17 -8.74
CA GLN A 97 -8.60 4.22 -7.63
C GLN A 97 -9.32 2.92 -8.03
N TYR A 98 -10.40 3.03 -8.81
CA TYR A 98 -11.12 1.89 -9.38
C TYR A 98 -10.21 1.05 -10.29
N GLU A 99 -9.51 1.68 -11.24
CA GLU A 99 -8.61 0.99 -12.18
C GLU A 99 -7.46 0.29 -11.44
N LEU A 100 -6.92 0.94 -10.40
CA LEU A 100 -5.88 0.35 -9.55
C LEU A 100 -6.40 -0.87 -8.78
N LEU A 101 -7.60 -0.77 -8.19
CA LEU A 101 -8.23 -1.88 -7.48
C LEU A 101 -8.54 -3.05 -8.43
N LYS A 102 -8.90 -2.76 -9.68
CA LYS A 102 -9.07 -3.77 -10.71
C LYS A 102 -7.73 -4.45 -11.03
N ALA A 103 -6.67 -3.67 -11.23
CA ALA A 103 -5.35 -4.19 -11.54
C ALA A 103 -4.75 -5.06 -10.42
N THR A 104 -5.07 -4.81 -9.15
CA THR A 104 -4.58 -5.65 -8.03
C THR A 104 -5.25 -7.03 -7.95
N ARG A 105 -6.39 -7.26 -8.62
CA ARG A 105 -7.09 -8.56 -8.58
C ARG A 105 -6.28 -9.67 -9.24
N GLU A 106 -5.65 -9.35 -10.37
CA GLU A 106 -4.85 -10.28 -11.16
C GLU A 106 -3.46 -10.55 -10.55
N ILE A 107 -3.11 -9.82 -9.48
CA ILE A 107 -1.83 -10.01 -8.80
C ILE A 107 -1.93 -11.20 -7.85
N ALA A 108 -1.06 -12.18 -8.06
CA ALA A 108 -0.88 -13.31 -7.16
C ALA A 108 -0.38 -12.85 -5.77
N GLU A 109 -0.80 -13.57 -4.74
CA GLU A 109 -0.33 -13.32 -3.37
C GLU A 109 1.10 -13.82 -3.16
N ASN A 110 1.82 -13.23 -2.21
CA ASN A 110 3.24 -13.57 -1.95
C ASN A 110 3.55 -13.95 -0.48
N PHE A 111 2.54 -14.37 0.30
CA PHE A 111 2.70 -14.70 1.73
C PHE A 111 3.79 -15.75 2.01
N GLU A 112 3.91 -16.73 1.10
CA GLU A 112 4.91 -17.81 1.19
C GLU A 112 6.33 -17.38 0.78
N GLY A 113 6.51 -16.10 0.40
CA GLY A 113 7.81 -15.53 0.06
C GLY A 113 8.77 -15.51 1.24
N LYS A 114 10.08 -15.54 0.96
CA LYS A 114 11.13 -15.34 1.98
C LYS A 114 11.22 -13.88 2.37
N TRP A 115 11.49 -13.62 3.64
CA TRP A 115 11.79 -12.26 4.07
C TRP A 115 13.06 -11.76 3.36
N PRO A 116 13.06 -10.57 2.75
CA PRO A 116 14.19 -10.09 1.99
C PRO A 116 15.38 -9.75 2.91
N GLY A 117 16.60 -9.86 2.39
CA GLY A 117 17.82 -9.48 3.12
C GLY A 117 18.29 -8.06 2.78
N ILE A 118 18.45 -7.77 1.50
CA ILE A 118 18.78 -6.46 0.96
C ILE A 118 17.81 -6.22 -0.20
N VAL A 119 17.23 -5.03 -0.26
CA VAL A 119 16.35 -4.63 -1.35
C VAL A 119 16.90 -3.36 -1.97
N SER A 120 16.95 -3.26 -3.30
CA SER A 120 17.49 -2.10 -4.00
C SER A 120 16.53 -1.61 -5.07
N ALA A 121 16.59 -0.32 -5.38
CA ALA A 121 15.93 0.23 -6.56
C ALA A 121 16.35 -0.53 -7.83
N PRO A 122 15.48 -0.59 -8.85
CA PRO A 122 15.86 -1.09 -10.17
C PRO A 122 17.07 -0.31 -10.74
N GLY A 123 18.01 -1.02 -11.37
CA GLY A 123 19.32 -0.47 -11.75
C GLY A 123 19.28 0.67 -12.78
N SER A 124 18.40 0.61 -13.79
CA SER A 124 18.25 1.64 -14.81
C SER A 124 17.01 2.50 -14.56
N LEU A 125 17.19 3.61 -13.87
CA LEU A 125 16.14 4.62 -13.72
C LEU A 125 16.29 5.69 -14.81
N GLU A 126 15.50 5.56 -15.87
CA GLU A 126 15.25 6.65 -16.80
C GLU A 126 14.19 7.58 -16.18
N VAL A 127 14.56 8.84 -15.96
CA VAL A 127 13.57 9.89 -15.68
C VAL A 127 13.27 10.54 -17.01
N ARG A 128 12.03 10.38 -17.49
CA ARG A 128 11.54 11.15 -18.63
C ARG A 128 10.96 12.45 -18.09
N ASP A 129 11.44 13.53 -18.67
CA ASP A 129 10.93 14.88 -18.47
C ASP A 129 9.84 15.07 -19.52
N LEU A 130 8.61 15.32 -19.10
CA LEU A 130 7.46 15.39 -20.02
C LEU A 130 6.77 16.76 -20.00
N SER A 131 7.27 17.76 -19.29
CA SER A 131 6.60 19.07 -19.31
C SER A 131 6.85 19.77 -20.64
N GLU A 132 5.92 19.60 -21.57
CA GLU A 132 5.23 20.72 -22.23
C GLU A 132 3.76 20.33 -22.44
N GLU A 133 2.99 20.14 -21.35
CA GLU A 133 1.54 20.40 -21.41
C GLU A 133 1.32 21.75 -20.70
N GLU A 134 1.05 22.77 -21.52
CA GLU A 134 0.99 24.21 -21.21
C GLU A 134 -0.16 24.63 -20.26
N GLU A 135 -0.76 23.73 -19.50
CA GLU A 135 -1.87 24.09 -18.63
C GLU A 135 -1.44 24.14 -17.14
N ALA A 136 -0.81 25.28 -16.81
CA ALA A 136 -0.61 25.89 -15.49
C ALA A 136 0.52 25.34 -14.59
N GLU A 137 1.50 26.21 -14.27
CA GLU A 137 2.38 26.25 -13.07
C GLU A 137 2.85 24.92 -12.41
N GLN A 138 2.86 23.79 -13.15
CA GLN A 138 3.18 22.46 -12.64
C GLN A 138 4.18 21.77 -13.56
N TYR A 139 5.14 21.09 -12.95
CA TYR A 139 6.23 20.38 -13.61
C TYR A 139 6.11 18.89 -13.32
N VAL A 140 5.96 18.08 -14.37
CA VAL A 140 5.69 16.65 -14.26
C VAL A 140 6.89 15.82 -14.71
N TYR A 141 7.31 14.90 -13.84
CA TYR A 141 8.40 13.96 -14.11
C TYR A 141 7.95 12.53 -13.86
N HIS A 142 8.44 11.58 -14.67
CA HIS A 142 8.10 10.18 -14.51
C HIS A 142 9.31 9.31 -14.21
N SER A 143 9.15 8.37 -13.28
CA SER A 143 9.93 7.15 -13.17
C SER A 143 9.08 5.94 -13.63
N PRO A 144 9.60 4.70 -13.62
CA PRO A 144 8.81 3.53 -14.01
C PRO A 144 7.48 3.38 -13.27
N HIS A 145 7.43 3.67 -11.96
CA HIS A 145 6.23 3.49 -11.13
C HIS A 145 5.70 4.76 -10.47
N TYR A 146 6.35 5.90 -10.65
CA TYR A 146 5.94 7.15 -9.99
C TYR A 146 5.82 8.32 -10.95
N GLU A 147 4.82 9.16 -10.69
CA GLU A 147 4.63 10.47 -11.29
C GLU A 147 4.86 11.54 -10.21
N PHE A 148 5.81 12.42 -10.45
CA PHE A 148 6.13 13.55 -9.57
C PHE A 148 5.56 14.81 -10.19
N VAL A 149 4.62 15.45 -9.49
CA VAL A 149 4.04 16.73 -9.88
C VAL A 149 4.55 17.80 -8.94
N CYS A 150 5.27 18.78 -9.46
CA CYS A 150 5.93 19.83 -8.68
C CYS A 150 5.34 21.19 -9.02
N ASP A 151 5.24 22.09 -8.04
CA ASP A 151 4.89 23.52 -8.25
C ASP A 151 6.10 24.38 -8.68
N VAL A 152 7.28 23.77 -8.78
CA VAL A 152 8.54 24.44 -9.13
C VAL A 152 9.41 23.52 -10.01
N PRO A 153 10.19 24.05 -10.99
CA PRO A 153 11.03 23.20 -11.81
C PRO A 153 12.21 22.64 -11.00
N LEU A 154 12.49 21.36 -11.18
CA LEU A 154 13.58 20.65 -10.52
C LEU A 154 14.56 20.11 -11.56
N LYS A 155 15.86 20.20 -11.28
CA LYS A 155 16.88 19.58 -12.13
C LYS A 155 16.64 18.07 -12.22
N ARG A 156 16.70 17.49 -13.42
CA ARG A 156 16.55 16.04 -13.65
C ARG A 156 17.42 15.18 -12.72
N SER A 157 18.64 15.63 -12.40
CA SER A 157 19.53 14.94 -11.45
C SER A 157 18.99 14.86 -10.02
N LEU A 158 18.21 15.86 -9.60
CA LEU A 158 17.55 15.87 -8.29
C LEU A 158 16.34 14.92 -8.33
N VAL A 159 15.50 15.02 -9.35
CA VAL A 159 14.35 14.13 -9.54
C VAL A 159 14.79 12.67 -9.60
N LYS A 160 15.85 12.36 -10.35
CA LYS A 160 16.43 11.02 -10.42
C LYS A 160 16.85 10.49 -9.05
N ARG A 161 17.46 11.33 -8.20
CA ARG A 161 17.85 10.95 -6.85
C ARG A 161 16.65 10.68 -5.94
N LEU A 162 15.62 11.51 -6.03
CA LEU A 162 14.36 11.27 -5.33
C LEU A 162 13.75 9.95 -5.81
N ALA A 163 13.54 9.79 -7.11
CA ALA A 163 12.92 8.61 -7.71
C ALA A 163 13.59 7.29 -7.31
N VAL A 164 14.92 7.25 -7.11
CA VAL A 164 15.62 6.07 -6.59
C VAL A 164 15.09 5.65 -5.21
N LEU A 165 14.81 6.58 -4.30
CA LEU A 165 14.21 6.27 -2.99
C LEU A 165 12.79 5.74 -3.15
N PHE A 166 11.97 6.36 -4.00
CA PHE A 166 10.58 5.94 -4.23
C PHE A 166 10.53 4.52 -4.82
N GLU A 167 11.32 4.24 -5.85
CA GLU A 167 11.41 2.91 -6.46
C GLU A 167 12.01 1.86 -5.52
N ALA A 168 13.03 2.21 -4.72
CA ALA A 168 13.56 1.31 -3.70
C ALA A 168 12.51 0.96 -2.63
N SER A 169 11.71 1.95 -2.22
CA SER A 169 10.66 1.77 -1.20
C SER A 169 9.54 0.90 -1.75
N ARG A 170 9.14 1.12 -3.02
CA ARG A 170 8.21 0.23 -3.72
C ARG A 170 8.72 -1.19 -3.77
N GLU A 171 9.97 -1.36 -4.19
CA GLU A 171 10.57 -2.68 -4.30
C GLU A 171 10.65 -3.38 -2.94
N TYR A 172 10.90 -2.61 -1.87
CA TYR A 172 10.87 -3.14 -0.52
C TYR A 172 9.47 -3.64 -0.14
N CYS A 173 8.44 -2.81 -0.27
CA CYS A 173 7.04 -3.22 -0.02
C CYS A 173 6.61 -4.41 -0.89
N ARG A 174 7.10 -4.51 -2.13
CA ARG A 174 6.82 -5.62 -3.06
C ARG A 174 7.48 -6.94 -2.63
N GLN A 175 8.65 -6.88 -2.00
CA GLN A 175 9.39 -8.07 -1.55
C GLN A 175 8.99 -8.55 -0.14
N LEU A 176 8.51 -7.63 0.71
CA LEU A 176 7.28 -7.81 1.50
C LEU A 176 6.49 -9.11 1.40
N PRO A 177 6.74 -10.24 2.12
CA PRO A 177 5.88 -11.42 2.03
C PRO A 177 4.61 -11.27 2.88
N ILE A 178 3.90 -10.16 2.66
CA ILE A 178 2.65 -9.73 3.33
C ILE A 178 1.56 -9.41 2.30
N SER A 179 1.79 -9.73 1.03
CA SER A 179 0.85 -9.59 -0.09
C SER A 179 0.40 -8.17 -0.40
N SER A 180 1.26 -7.15 -0.28
CA SER A 180 0.93 -5.78 -0.70
C SER A 180 0.75 -5.69 -2.22
N LYS A 181 -0.40 -6.13 -2.76
CA LYS A 181 -0.64 -6.36 -4.19
C LYS A 181 -0.47 -5.07 -4.99
N LYS A 182 -0.83 -3.93 -4.42
CA LYS A 182 -0.60 -2.63 -5.06
C LYS A 182 0.88 -2.37 -5.41
N ALA A 183 1.83 -2.87 -4.61
CA ALA A 183 3.25 -2.76 -4.91
C ALA A 183 3.70 -3.62 -6.11
N HIS A 184 2.86 -4.52 -6.62
CA HIS A 184 3.14 -5.34 -7.80
C HIS A 184 2.49 -4.81 -9.09
N VAL A 185 1.56 -3.85 -8.98
CA VAL A 185 0.89 -3.28 -10.16
C VAL A 185 1.91 -2.61 -11.08
N ALA A 186 1.78 -2.88 -12.39
CA ALA A 186 2.68 -2.35 -13.41
C ALA A 186 2.63 -0.82 -13.46
N GLY A 187 3.80 -0.18 -13.37
CA GLY A 187 3.90 1.26 -13.14
C GLY A 187 3.47 2.13 -14.31
N ILE A 188 3.73 1.74 -15.55
CA ILE A 188 3.51 2.63 -16.73
C ILE A 188 2.04 3.05 -16.87
N LYS A 189 1.08 2.16 -16.58
CA LYS A 189 -0.36 2.45 -16.65
C LYS A 189 -0.93 3.01 -15.35
N HIS A 190 -0.27 2.75 -14.22
CA HIS A 190 -0.79 3.05 -12.89
C HIS A 190 0.29 3.67 -11.99
N ARG A 191 0.99 4.71 -12.50
CA ARG A 191 2.02 5.39 -11.71
C ARG A 191 1.41 5.92 -10.42
N ASN A 192 2.10 5.71 -9.31
CA ASN A 192 1.80 6.30 -8.03
C ASN A 192 2.13 7.80 -8.07
N ARG A 193 1.17 8.65 -7.73
CA ARG A 193 1.33 10.09 -7.85
C ARG A 193 1.85 10.71 -6.56
N ILE A 194 2.86 11.56 -6.71
CA ILE A 194 3.55 12.29 -5.64
C ILE A 194 3.45 13.78 -5.96
N LEU A 195 2.84 14.54 -5.06
CA LEU A 195 2.73 15.99 -5.15
C LEU A 195 3.84 16.62 -4.31
N LEU A 196 4.75 17.32 -4.99
CA LEU A 196 5.91 17.98 -4.42
C LEU A 196 5.66 19.49 -4.36
N PHE A 197 5.79 20.05 -3.17
CA PHE A 197 5.54 21.48 -2.94
C PHE A 197 6.84 22.20 -2.57
N GLU A 198 7.13 23.33 -3.19
CA GLU A 198 8.31 24.15 -2.89
C GLU A 198 8.31 24.54 -1.41
N THR A 199 7.14 24.94 -0.91
CA THR A 199 6.96 25.52 0.41
C THR A 199 6.00 24.70 1.28
N LYS A 200 6.16 24.82 2.61
CA LYS A 200 5.23 24.19 3.57
C LYS A 200 3.86 24.85 3.52
N GLU A 201 3.83 26.13 3.17
CA GLU A 201 2.63 26.93 3.00
C GLU A 201 1.82 26.44 1.79
N GLY A 202 2.48 26.18 0.66
CA GLY A 202 1.85 25.58 -0.53
C GLY A 202 1.29 24.19 -0.24
N TYR A 203 2.07 23.36 0.46
CA TYR A 203 1.63 22.06 0.96
C TYR A 203 0.38 22.15 1.85
N ALA A 204 0.36 23.06 2.82
CA ALA A 204 -0.79 23.25 3.71
C ALA A 204 -2.02 23.78 2.95
N LYS A 205 -1.84 24.73 2.03
CA LYS A 205 -2.91 25.26 1.18
C LYS A 205 -3.55 24.18 0.30
N ALA A 206 -2.76 23.20 -0.15
CA ALA A 206 -3.24 22.07 -0.92
C ALA A 206 -3.96 20.99 -0.07
N GLY A 207 -4.04 21.16 1.25
CA GLY A 207 -4.73 20.26 2.18
C GLY A 207 -3.81 19.37 3.02
N GLY A 208 -2.48 19.58 2.96
CA GLY A 208 -1.52 18.88 3.80
C GLY A 208 -1.63 19.29 5.29
N PRO A 209 -1.57 18.36 6.26
CA PRO A 209 -1.59 18.70 7.68
C PRO A 209 -0.42 19.62 8.09
N PRO A 210 -0.69 20.81 8.66
CA PRO A 210 0.37 21.71 9.10
C PRO A 210 1.34 21.04 10.07
N GLY A 211 2.65 21.24 9.83
CA GLY A 211 3.70 20.68 10.69
C GLY A 211 4.10 19.23 10.38
N SER A 212 3.34 18.49 9.55
CA SER A 212 3.77 17.15 9.12
C SER A 212 4.89 17.24 8.09
N ALA A 213 5.70 16.18 8.02
CA ALA A 213 6.78 16.07 7.03
C ALA A 213 6.28 15.53 5.68
N GLY A 214 5.03 15.08 5.60
CA GLY A 214 4.35 14.58 4.42
C GLY A 214 3.03 13.93 4.84
N VAL A 215 2.22 13.51 3.88
CA VAL A 215 1.00 12.74 4.16
C VAL A 215 0.59 11.92 2.94
N TYR A 216 0.17 10.68 3.17
CA TYR A 216 -0.62 9.92 2.20
C TYR A 216 -2.12 10.26 2.30
N MET A 217 -2.69 10.73 1.20
CA MET A 217 -4.11 11.07 1.08
C MET A 217 -4.87 9.92 0.42
N GLY A 218 -5.34 8.95 1.22
CA GLY A 218 -5.98 7.73 0.72
C GLY A 218 -7.16 7.93 -0.23
N GLY A 219 -7.99 8.97 -0.01
CA GLY A 219 -9.12 9.29 -0.88
C GLY A 219 -8.74 9.78 -2.29
N LYS A 220 -7.50 10.24 -2.48
CA LYS A 220 -6.96 10.68 -3.79
C LYS A 220 -5.86 9.76 -4.32
N ASP A 221 -5.42 8.83 -3.49
CA ASP A 221 -4.25 7.98 -3.72
C ASP A 221 -2.99 8.76 -4.13
N VAL A 222 -2.69 9.84 -3.39
CA VAL A 222 -1.50 10.67 -3.61
C VAL A 222 -0.71 10.82 -2.33
N ILE A 223 0.61 10.96 -2.46
CA ILE A 223 1.45 11.46 -1.37
C ILE A 223 1.69 12.94 -1.60
N MET A 224 1.50 13.74 -0.56
CA MET A 224 1.81 15.17 -0.56
C MET A 224 3.01 15.41 0.32
N VAL A 225 4.01 16.13 -0.17
CA VAL A 225 5.24 16.36 0.59
C VAL A 225 5.92 17.68 0.20
N PRO A 226 6.30 18.52 1.18
CA PRO A 226 7.11 19.69 0.89
C PRO A 226 8.57 19.27 0.62
N LEU A 227 9.23 19.93 -0.34
CA LEU A 227 10.61 19.62 -0.74
C LEU A 227 11.58 19.61 0.44
N THR A 228 11.40 20.52 1.40
CA THR A 228 12.25 20.61 2.60
C THR A 228 12.21 19.37 3.50
N SER A 229 11.14 18.57 3.42
CA SER A 229 11.03 17.28 4.11
C SER A 229 11.74 16.14 3.39
N LEU A 230 11.98 16.28 2.08
CA LEU A 230 12.76 15.33 1.29
C LEU A 230 14.27 15.48 1.50
N GLY A 231 14.69 16.37 2.41
CA GLY A 231 16.07 16.83 2.47
C GLY A 231 16.44 17.57 1.18
N VAL A 232 15.60 18.50 0.71
CA VAL A 232 15.93 19.39 -0.41
C VAL A 232 15.97 20.83 0.11
N LYS A 233 17.03 21.57 -0.25
CA LYS A 233 17.19 22.99 0.09
C LYS A 233 17.36 23.85 -1.16
N LYS A 234 16.90 25.09 -1.08
CA LYS A 234 17.10 26.12 -2.10
C LYS A 234 18.55 26.62 -2.04
N VAL A 235 19.19 26.73 -3.20
CA VAL A 235 20.57 27.21 -3.39
C VAL A 235 20.56 28.18 -4.58
N GLY A 236 20.56 29.49 -4.27
CA GLY A 236 20.31 30.53 -5.27
C GLY A 236 18.94 30.34 -5.91
N SER A 237 18.90 30.22 -7.24
CA SER A 237 17.69 29.94 -8.04
C SER A 237 17.42 28.45 -8.27
N SER A 238 18.19 27.54 -7.68
CA SER A 238 18.11 26.08 -7.89
C SER A 238 17.85 25.34 -6.58
N TYR A 239 17.63 24.02 -6.66
CA TYR A 239 17.47 23.13 -5.51
C TYR A 239 18.59 22.08 -5.47
N ALA A 240 18.99 21.68 -4.25
CA ALA A 240 20.01 20.67 -3.99
C ALA A 240 19.63 19.79 -2.78
N ILE A 241 20.27 18.63 -2.65
CA ILE A 241 20.08 17.74 -1.50
C ILE A 241 20.69 18.36 -0.25
N ASP A 242 19.95 18.26 0.84
CA ASP A 242 20.35 18.55 2.21
C ASP A 242 20.75 17.24 2.89
N TYR A 243 22.04 16.94 2.89
CA TYR A 243 22.59 15.67 3.38
C TYR A 243 22.46 15.50 4.90
N ASP A 244 22.12 16.57 5.62
CA ASP A 244 21.98 16.58 7.08
C ASP A 244 20.56 16.17 7.54
N LYS A 245 19.63 15.95 6.62
CA LYS A 245 18.25 15.56 6.92
C LYS A 245 17.98 14.11 6.54
N GLU A 246 17.59 13.33 7.54
CA GLU A 246 17.19 11.93 7.39
C GLU A 246 15.75 11.83 6.86
N ASN A 247 15.53 11.04 5.82
CA ASN A 247 14.31 11.05 5.01
C ASN A 247 13.39 9.84 5.32
N ARG A 248 13.24 9.49 6.61
CA ARG A 248 12.44 8.33 7.06
C ARG A 248 10.93 8.48 6.84
N THR A 249 10.44 9.72 6.81
CA THR A 249 9.01 10.01 6.63
C THR A 249 8.53 9.53 5.27
N LEU A 250 9.38 9.55 4.24
CA LEU A 250 8.96 9.14 2.91
C LEU A 250 8.70 7.64 2.77
N PRO A 251 9.61 6.72 3.14
CA PRO A 251 9.30 5.29 3.12
C PRO A 251 8.06 4.95 3.96
N HIS A 252 7.83 5.66 5.06
CA HIS A 252 6.61 5.53 5.86
C HIS A 252 5.35 5.86 5.03
N GLU A 253 5.25 7.07 4.45
CA GLU A 253 4.10 7.46 3.62
C GLU A 253 3.94 6.59 2.36
N LEU A 254 5.05 6.15 1.77
CA LEU A 254 5.05 5.25 0.60
C LEU A 254 4.50 3.88 0.97
N THR A 255 4.75 3.42 2.18
CA THR A 255 4.18 2.16 2.66
C THR A 255 2.66 2.28 2.78
N HIS A 256 2.14 3.39 3.28
CA HIS A 256 0.69 3.65 3.28
C HIS A 256 0.12 3.63 1.87
N GLN A 257 0.77 4.32 0.93
CA GLN A 257 0.32 4.33 -0.46
C GLN A 257 0.30 2.94 -1.07
N LEU A 258 1.28 2.08 -0.78
CA LEU A 258 1.44 0.76 -1.40
C LEU A 258 0.73 -0.37 -0.64
N THR A 259 0.16 -0.08 0.52
CA THR A 259 -0.55 -1.06 1.35
C THR A 259 -1.97 -1.26 0.82
N ASP A 260 -2.42 -2.50 0.80
CA ASP A 260 -3.76 -2.82 0.34
C ASP A 260 -4.83 -2.31 1.32
N HIS A 261 -5.95 -1.83 0.79
CA HIS A 261 -6.98 -1.14 1.57
C HIS A 261 -7.53 -1.98 2.74
N TYR A 262 -7.50 -3.31 2.63
CA TYR A 262 -7.94 -4.23 3.69
C TYR A 262 -7.16 -4.04 5.00
N TYR A 263 -5.92 -3.59 4.94
CA TYR A 263 -5.06 -3.46 6.12
C TYR A 263 -5.31 -2.15 6.89
N PHE A 264 -6.18 -1.29 6.37
CA PHE A 264 -6.68 -0.10 7.05
C PHE A 264 -8.05 -0.31 7.71
N ARG A 265 -8.56 -1.55 7.73
CA ARG A 265 -9.83 -1.93 8.37
C ARG A 265 -9.66 -2.14 9.88
N SER A 266 -10.79 -2.21 10.59
CA SER A 266 -10.80 -2.49 12.02
C SER A 266 -10.05 -3.81 12.32
N GLY A 267 -9.36 -3.88 13.45
CA GLY A 267 -8.49 -5.01 13.81
C GLY A 267 -7.06 -4.90 13.28
N ALA A 268 -6.78 -4.10 12.24
CA ALA A 268 -5.43 -3.80 11.75
C ALA A 268 -5.04 -2.32 11.83
N ARG A 269 -6.04 -1.42 11.67
CA ARG A 269 -5.83 0.02 11.62
C ARG A 269 -5.15 0.55 12.88
N GLY A 270 -4.15 1.40 12.69
CA GLY A 270 -3.34 1.93 13.79
C GLY A 270 -2.14 1.01 14.04
N TRP A 271 -2.32 -0.05 14.83
CA TRP A 271 -1.18 -0.86 15.28
C TRP A 271 -0.42 -1.51 14.12
N PHE A 272 -1.12 -2.12 13.16
CA PHE A 272 -0.49 -2.79 12.01
C PHE A 272 -0.26 -1.82 10.86
N SER A 273 -1.24 -0.98 10.50
CA SER A 273 -1.09 -0.05 9.38
C SER A 273 0.05 0.95 9.61
N GLU A 274 0.12 1.57 10.80
CA GLU A 274 1.23 2.45 11.16
C GLU A 274 2.48 1.65 11.54
N GLY A 275 2.33 0.51 12.23
CA GLY A 275 3.47 -0.34 12.59
C GLY A 275 4.24 -0.87 11.38
N LEU A 276 3.55 -1.20 10.29
CA LEU A 276 4.15 -1.59 9.00
C LEU A 276 4.86 -0.40 8.33
N ALA A 277 4.23 0.78 8.33
CA ALA A 277 4.85 1.99 7.78
C ALA A 277 6.09 2.42 8.57
N GLU A 278 6.04 2.33 9.90
CA GLU A 278 7.20 2.49 10.78
C GLU A 278 8.25 1.41 10.54
N TYR A 279 7.87 0.15 10.32
CA TYR A 279 8.81 -0.95 10.07
C TYR A 279 9.65 -0.66 8.82
N VAL A 280 8.99 -0.24 7.74
CA VAL A 280 9.67 0.15 6.50
C VAL A 280 10.49 1.43 6.71
N GLY A 281 9.93 2.44 7.38
CA GLY A 281 10.59 3.73 7.64
C GLY A 281 11.82 3.65 8.56
N ALA A 282 11.82 2.75 9.54
CA ALA A 282 12.92 2.52 10.46
C ALA A 282 13.99 1.55 9.90
N THR A 283 13.70 0.88 8.78
CA THR A 283 14.68 0.00 8.15
C THR A 283 15.81 0.81 7.54
N PRO A 284 17.09 0.47 7.82
CA PRO A 284 18.22 1.25 7.34
C PRO A 284 18.26 1.35 5.81
N TYR A 285 18.19 2.58 5.31
CA TYR A 285 18.29 2.91 3.90
C TYR A 285 19.63 3.61 3.60
N ARG A 286 20.29 3.21 2.52
CA ARG A 286 21.48 3.89 1.99
C ARG A 286 21.54 3.76 0.48
N SER A 287 21.62 4.89 -0.21
CA SER A 287 21.94 4.97 -1.64
C SER A 287 21.09 4.07 -2.55
N GLY A 288 19.77 4.06 -2.35
CA GLY A 288 18.85 3.26 -3.15
C GLY A 288 18.64 1.84 -2.65
N SER A 289 19.18 1.48 -1.48
CA SER A 289 19.05 0.13 -0.93
C SER A 289 18.62 0.13 0.54
N PHE A 290 17.67 -0.75 0.88
CA PHE A 290 17.28 -1.09 2.24
C PHE A 290 18.04 -2.32 2.74
N ASN A 291 18.60 -2.24 3.94
CA ASN A 291 19.27 -3.34 4.62
C ASN A 291 18.35 -3.98 5.65
N VAL A 292 17.49 -4.88 5.17
CA VAL A 292 16.45 -5.54 5.97
C VAL A 292 17.05 -6.47 7.02
N LYS A 293 18.22 -7.06 6.76
CA LYS A 293 18.98 -7.84 7.78
C LYS A 293 19.30 -7.04 9.03
N LYS A 294 19.38 -5.71 8.93
CA LYS A 294 19.66 -4.80 10.05
C LYS A 294 18.40 -4.15 10.63
N ALA A 295 17.22 -4.45 10.08
CA ALA A 295 15.96 -3.82 10.50
C ALA A 295 15.70 -4.05 11.99
N LEU A 296 15.89 -5.27 12.49
CA LEU A 296 15.52 -5.61 13.86
C LEU A 296 16.24 -4.78 14.93
N ASN A 297 17.56 -4.61 14.80
CA ASN A 297 18.34 -3.79 15.72
C ASN A 297 18.02 -2.30 15.54
N ALA A 298 17.89 -1.84 14.29
CA ALA A 298 17.55 -0.45 14.00
C ALA A 298 16.18 -0.06 14.56
N ILE A 299 15.20 -0.96 14.47
CA ILE A 299 13.85 -0.80 15.02
C ILE A 299 13.88 -0.72 16.54
N ARG A 300 14.64 -1.62 17.20
CA ARG A 300 14.80 -1.59 18.66
C ARG A 300 15.37 -0.25 19.11
N ASP A 301 16.47 0.19 18.50
CA ASP A 301 17.13 1.46 18.85
C ASP A 301 16.24 2.68 18.54
N TYR A 302 15.45 2.59 17.48
CA TYR A 302 14.51 3.64 17.08
C TYR A 302 13.30 3.72 18.02
N ALA A 303 12.74 2.60 18.45
CA ALA A 303 11.61 2.58 19.36
C ALA A 303 12.01 3.01 20.78
N THR A 304 13.14 2.52 21.28
CA THR A 304 13.57 2.73 22.68
C THR A 304 14.31 4.04 22.89
N GLY A 305 15.14 4.46 21.93
CA GLY A 305 15.96 5.65 22.03
C GLY A 305 15.54 6.75 21.06
N PHE A 306 16.47 7.68 20.82
CA PHE A 306 16.31 8.73 19.82
C PHE A 306 16.76 8.27 18.42
N GLY A 307 16.82 6.95 18.16
CA GLY A 307 17.33 6.39 16.91
C GLY A 307 18.85 6.46 16.76
N ARG A 308 19.39 5.91 15.67
CA ARG A 308 20.83 5.69 15.48
C ARG A 308 21.66 6.98 15.42
N ALA A 309 21.06 8.10 15.05
CA ALA A 309 21.69 9.42 15.00
C ALA A 309 21.42 10.29 16.24
N GLY A 310 20.78 9.72 17.29
CA GLY A 310 20.42 10.46 18.50
C GLY A 310 19.34 11.53 18.28
N ARG A 311 18.62 11.49 17.15
CA ARG A 311 17.52 12.39 16.79
C ARG A 311 16.41 11.59 16.09
N GLY A 312 15.17 11.77 16.52
CA GLY A 312 13.98 11.32 15.79
C GLY A 312 13.35 9.98 16.21
N GLY A 313 14.04 9.13 16.98
CA GLY A 313 13.41 7.92 17.54
C GLY A 313 12.21 8.21 18.46
N ARG A 314 11.44 7.17 18.78
CA ARG A 314 10.22 7.26 19.59
C ARG A 314 10.51 7.45 21.08
N ALA A 315 11.72 7.12 21.53
CA ALA A 315 12.20 7.34 22.90
C ALA A 315 11.28 6.75 23.96
N LEU A 316 10.74 5.54 23.73
CA LEU A 316 9.86 4.87 24.68
C LEU A 316 10.60 4.30 25.90
N GLY A 317 11.93 4.29 25.88
CA GLY A 317 12.77 3.65 26.88
C GLY A 317 12.84 2.13 26.72
N ASP A 318 13.69 1.51 27.55
CA ASP A 318 13.87 0.05 27.59
C ASP A 318 12.86 -0.66 28.51
N GLU A 319 12.07 0.11 29.27
CA GLU A 319 10.95 -0.38 30.09
C GLU A 319 9.66 0.33 29.66
N ILE A 320 8.82 -0.37 28.90
CA ILE A 320 7.59 0.16 28.32
C ILE A 320 6.40 -0.34 29.13
N SER A 321 5.63 0.59 29.68
CA SER A 321 4.29 0.32 30.21
C SER A 321 3.28 0.44 29.09
N ALA A 322 2.69 -0.69 28.67
CA ALA A 322 1.72 -0.79 27.60
C ALA A 322 0.30 -0.99 28.15
N PRO A 323 -0.73 -0.43 27.50
CA PRO A 323 -2.12 -0.81 27.79
C PRO A 323 -2.39 -2.27 27.37
N ASP A 324 -3.44 -2.89 27.91
CA ASP A 324 -4.02 -4.16 27.43
C ASP A 324 -3.99 -4.26 25.88
N LEU A 325 -3.45 -5.38 25.39
CA LEU A 325 -3.17 -5.59 23.98
C LEU A 325 -4.44 -5.57 23.14
N LYS A 326 -5.53 -6.16 23.64
CA LYS A 326 -6.82 -6.21 22.92
C LYS A 326 -7.34 -4.78 22.73
N SER A 327 -7.39 -4.02 23.81
CA SER A 327 -7.84 -2.63 23.81
C SER A 327 -6.98 -1.75 22.91
N TYR A 328 -5.65 -1.97 22.92
CA TYR A 328 -4.72 -1.27 22.05
C TYR A 328 -4.96 -1.57 20.56
N MET A 329 -5.19 -2.84 20.20
CA MET A 329 -5.41 -3.26 18.81
C MET A 329 -6.79 -2.88 18.26
N LEU A 330 -7.79 -2.69 19.13
CA LEU A 330 -9.17 -2.34 18.76
C LEU A 330 -9.50 -0.86 18.92
N GLN A 331 -8.59 -0.04 19.45
CA GLN A 331 -8.85 1.38 19.64
C GLN A 331 -9.17 2.10 18.32
N SER A 332 -9.98 3.15 18.40
CA SER A 332 -10.24 3.99 17.23
C SER A 332 -8.96 4.64 16.72
N TYR A 333 -8.89 4.92 15.42
CA TYR A 333 -7.73 5.62 14.85
C TYR A 333 -7.54 7.02 15.44
N GLY A 334 -8.63 7.71 15.84
CA GLY A 334 -8.56 9.00 16.53
C GLY A 334 -7.85 8.89 17.89
N SER A 335 -8.21 7.87 18.68
CA SER A 335 -7.52 7.56 19.94
C SER A 335 -6.06 7.18 19.71
N PHE A 336 -5.79 6.44 18.63
CA PHE A 336 -4.43 6.03 18.25
C PHE A 336 -3.52 7.24 17.98
N VAL A 337 -3.98 8.20 17.17
CA VAL A 337 -3.16 9.38 16.83
C VAL A 337 -3.03 10.37 17.99
N ALA A 338 -3.98 10.40 18.93
CA ALA A 338 -3.93 11.28 20.10
C ALA A 338 -2.70 11.02 20.99
N ASN A 339 -2.22 9.77 21.04
CA ASN A 339 -0.94 9.40 21.67
C ASN A 339 0.06 8.86 20.63
N GLY A 340 0.18 9.57 19.50
CA GLY A 340 0.91 9.09 18.32
C GLY A 340 2.36 8.69 18.58
N ASN A 341 3.12 9.41 19.42
CA ASN A 341 4.52 9.01 19.64
C ASN A 341 4.63 7.60 20.26
N PHE A 342 3.86 7.35 21.33
CA PHE A 342 3.82 6.05 21.98
C PHE A 342 3.20 4.99 21.08
N ASN A 343 2.03 5.28 20.52
CA ASN A 343 1.25 4.30 19.76
C ASN A 343 1.97 3.84 18.49
N TYR A 344 2.68 4.72 17.77
CA TYR A 344 3.44 4.31 16.60
C TYR A 344 4.66 3.45 17.00
N GLY A 345 5.33 3.79 18.10
CA GLY A 345 6.46 3.01 18.61
C GLY A 345 6.05 1.62 19.11
N LEU A 346 4.94 1.52 19.85
CA LEU A 346 4.41 0.22 20.28
C LEU A 346 3.90 -0.61 19.10
N GLY A 347 3.21 0.03 18.13
CA GLY A 347 2.71 -0.63 16.92
C GLY A 347 3.84 -1.19 16.06
N LEU A 348 4.94 -0.44 15.95
CA LEU A 348 6.18 -0.89 15.33
C LEU A 348 6.73 -2.15 16.02
N LEU A 349 6.81 -2.16 17.35
CA LEU A 349 7.34 -3.30 18.12
C LEU A 349 6.45 -4.54 17.99
N ILE A 350 5.14 -4.39 18.05
CA ILE A 350 4.17 -5.49 17.90
C ILE A 350 4.20 -6.04 16.48
N THR A 351 4.19 -5.17 15.47
CA THR A 351 4.27 -5.59 14.06
C THR A 351 5.59 -6.34 13.79
N THR A 352 6.70 -5.84 14.33
CA THR A 352 8.01 -6.47 14.19
C THR A 352 8.09 -7.82 14.91
N TYR A 353 7.43 -7.98 16.07
CA TYR A 353 7.30 -9.27 16.75
C TYR A 353 6.65 -10.30 15.81
N PHE A 354 5.52 -9.97 15.20
CA PHE A 354 4.82 -10.87 14.29
C PHE A 354 5.60 -11.20 13.01
N PHE A 355 6.48 -10.31 12.57
CA PHE A 355 7.32 -10.55 11.40
C PHE A 355 8.54 -11.44 11.68
N HIS A 356 9.12 -11.37 12.89
CA HIS A 356 10.47 -11.91 13.16
C HIS A 356 10.59 -12.80 14.38
N MET A 357 9.58 -12.84 15.26
CA MET A 357 9.72 -13.44 16.59
C MET A 357 8.61 -14.43 16.92
N ASP A 358 7.38 -14.20 16.44
CA ASP A 358 6.28 -15.12 16.70
C ASP A 358 6.61 -16.52 16.18
N LYS A 359 6.58 -17.52 17.07
CA LYS A 359 6.94 -18.92 16.79
C LYS A 359 8.22 -19.06 15.93
N GLU A 360 9.32 -18.46 16.40
CA GLU A 360 10.62 -18.46 15.71
C GLU A 360 10.64 -17.71 14.36
N GLY A 361 9.65 -16.85 14.10
CA GLY A 361 9.56 -16.06 12.88
C GLY A 361 8.96 -16.80 11.70
N ASP A 362 8.13 -17.83 11.93
CA ASP A 362 7.46 -18.59 10.88
C ASP A 362 6.41 -17.77 10.11
N ARG A 363 5.92 -16.66 10.70
CA ARG A 363 4.91 -15.73 10.17
C ARG A 363 3.55 -16.37 9.89
N VAL A 364 3.25 -17.54 10.46
CA VAL A 364 1.98 -18.24 10.23
C VAL A 364 0.80 -17.40 10.71
N ALA A 365 0.87 -16.87 11.93
CA ALA A 365 -0.21 -16.09 12.54
C ALA A 365 -0.51 -14.81 11.75
N ILE A 366 0.53 -14.02 11.43
CA ILE A 366 0.34 -12.76 10.71
C ILE A 366 -0.13 -13.00 9.27
N SER A 367 0.37 -14.04 8.59
CA SER A 367 -0.10 -14.37 7.24
C SER A 367 -1.58 -14.77 7.24
N ALA A 368 -2.00 -15.57 8.22
CA ALA A 368 -3.41 -15.96 8.39
C ALA A 368 -4.31 -14.75 8.69
N PHE A 369 -3.88 -13.86 9.59
CA PHE A 369 -4.56 -12.60 9.90
C PHE A 369 -4.74 -11.72 8.66
N LEU A 370 -3.67 -11.53 7.88
CA LEU A 370 -3.69 -10.71 6.67
C LEU A 370 -4.54 -11.33 5.54
N LYS A 371 -4.63 -12.66 5.45
CA LYS A 371 -5.56 -13.37 4.55
C LYS A 371 -7.01 -13.16 5.02
N ALA A 372 -7.28 -13.30 6.31
CA ALA A 372 -8.60 -13.07 6.90
C ALA A 372 -9.14 -11.64 6.65
N LEU A 373 -8.30 -10.61 6.76
CA LEU A 373 -8.70 -9.23 6.41
C LEU A 373 -9.12 -9.08 4.94
N ARG A 374 -8.46 -9.82 4.02
CA ARG A 374 -8.80 -9.81 2.59
C ARG A 374 -10.12 -10.53 2.31
N GLU A 375 -10.40 -11.58 3.07
CA GLU A 375 -11.65 -12.32 3.05
C GLU A 375 -12.81 -11.53 3.69
N GLY A 376 -12.52 -10.39 4.30
CA GLY A 376 -13.51 -9.45 4.82
C GLY A 376 -13.74 -9.54 6.34
N LYS A 377 -12.96 -10.34 7.07
CA LYS A 377 -12.99 -10.30 8.55
C LYS A 377 -12.42 -8.98 9.04
N GLU A 378 -12.97 -8.45 10.13
CA GLU A 378 -12.53 -7.20 10.73
C GLU A 378 -12.64 -7.25 12.26
N GLY A 379 -12.01 -6.31 12.95
CA GLY A 379 -12.11 -6.16 14.40
C GLY A 379 -11.67 -7.42 15.14
N GLU A 380 -12.50 -7.89 16.07
CA GLU A 380 -12.20 -9.07 16.87
C GLU A 380 -12.10 -10.35 16.03
N GLU A 381 -12.94 -10.53 15.02
CA GLU A 381 -12.93 -11.73 14.17
C GLU A 381 -11.61 -11.90 13.42
N ALA A 382 -10.99 -10.79 13.00
CA ALA A 382 -9.66 -10.83 12.42
C ALA A 382 -8.60 -11.15 13.49
N LEU A 383 -8.68 -10.52 14.66
CA LEU A 383 -7.73 -10.73 15.75
C LEU A 383 -7.79 -12.16 16.32
N GLU A 384 -8.95 -12.82 16.34
CA GLU A 384 -9.06 -14.24 16.69
C GLU A 384 -8.20 -15.13 15.79
N VAL A 385 -8.14 -14.83 14.48
CA VAL A 385 -7.27 -15.53 13.54
C VAL A 385 -5.80 -15.25 13.84
N LEU A 386 -5.44 -14.04 14.25
CA LEU A 386 -4.07 -13.68 14.66
C LEU A 386 -3.64 -14.43 15.93
N LEU A 387 -4.56 -14.59 16.89
CA LEU A 387 -4.29 -15.27 18.16
C LEU A 387 -3.99 -16.77 17.97
N GLN A 388 -4.52 -17.41 16.92
CA GLN A 388 -4.28 -18.84 16.66
C GLN A 388 -4.61 -19.72 17.88
N GLY A 389 -5.70 -19.41 18.59
CA GLY A 389 -6.14 -20.12 19.79
C GLY A 389 -5.47 -19.70 21.11
N ARG A 390 -4.47 -18.80 21.07
CA ARG A 390 -3.89 -18.20 22.28
C ARG A 390 -4.87 -17.24 22.93
N SER A 391 -4.85 -17.17 24.26
CA SER A 391 -5.45 -16.08 25.01
C SER A 391 -4.67 -14.78 24.83
N TRP A 392 -5.30 -13.65 25.17
CA TRP A 392 -4.64 -12.34 25.15
C TRP A 392 -3.44 -12.27 26.11
N SER A 393 -3.58 -12.82 27.31
CA SER A 393 -2.50 -12.89 28.31
C SER A 393 -1.30 -13.70 27.81
N GLU A 394 -1.53 -14.85 27.15
CA GLU A 394 -0.45 -15.61 26.51
C GLU A 394 0.23 -14.82 25.37
N MET A 395 -0.55 -14.09 24.57
CA MET A 395 0.01 -13.25 23.50
C MET A 395 0.87 -12.11 24.05
N GLU A 396 0.41 -11.42 25.09
CA GLU A 396 1.15 -10.36 25.78
C GLU A 396 2.47 -10.87 26.38
N GLU A 397 2.44 -12.04 27.02
CA GLU A 397 3.62 -12.70 27.56
C GLU A 397 4.61 -13.04 26.44
N GLN A 398 4.13 -13.59 25.32
CA GLN A 398 4.97 -13.97 24.18
C GLN A 398 5.60 -12.76 23.49
N ILE A 399 4.84 -11.68 23.27
CA ILE A 399 5.37 -10.41 22.74
C ILE A 399 6.45 -9.87 23.69
N SER A 400 6.17 -9.86 25.00
CA SER A 400 7.10 -9.39 26.01
C SER A 400 8.37 -10.25 26.05
N ALA A 401 8.25 -11.58 25.94
CA ALA A 401 9.37 -12.51 25.92
C ALA A 401 10.26 -12.35 24.68
N GLY A 402 9.66 -12.17 23.49
CA GLY A 402 10.40 -11.97 22.24
C GLY A 402 11.31 -10.73 22.28
N TRP A 403 10.81 -9.65 22.90
CA TRP A 403 11.55 -8.41 23.11
C TRP A 403 12.52 -8.45 24.30
N ARG A 404 12.20 -9.20 25.37
CA ARG A 404 13.07 -9.37 26.54
C ARG A 404 14.43 -9.95 26.17
N GLY A 405 14.47 -10.92 25.26
CA GLY A 405 15.71 -11.47 24.72
C GLY A 405 16.59 -10.44 23.97
N ARG A 406 16.05 -9.24 23.72
CA ARG A 406 16.71 -8.12 23.03
C ARG A 406 16.85 -6.88 23.93
N GLY A 407 16.75 -7.07 25.24
CA GLY A 407 16.97 -6.00 26.22
C GLY A 407 15.81 -5.02 26.38
N LEU A 408 14.61 -5.34 25.87
CA LEU A 408 13.41 -4.51 25.99
C LEU A 408 12.36 -5.20 26.86
N ARG A 409 11.86 -4.50 27.88
CA ARG A 409 10.80 -5.01 28.77
C ARG A 409 9.50 -4.30 28.45
N ILE A 410 8.52 -5.02 27.91
CA ILE A 410 7.15 -4.53 27.72
C ILE A 410 6.31 -5.12 28.86
N ARG A 411 5.50 -4.30 29.52
CA ARG A 411 4.55 -4.72 30.55
C ARG A 411 3.16 -4.25 30.15
N PHE A 412 2.31 -5.18 29.75
CA PHE A 412 0.89 -4.93 29.48
C PHE A 412 0.13 -4.78 30.80
N GLN A 413 -0.94 -3.97 30.81
CA GLN A 413 -1.73 -3.61 32.00
C GLN A 413 -3.18 -4.04 31.87
#